data_AF-A0A1Y2T3S9-F1
#
_entry.id   AF-A0A1Y2T3S9-F1
#
_cell.length_a   1.000
_cell.length_b   1.000
_cell.length_c   1.000
_cell.angle_alpha   90.00
_cell.angle_beta   90.00
_cell.angle_gamma   90.00
#
_symmetry.space_group_name_H-M   'P 1'
#
loop_
_entity.id
_entity.type
_entity.pdbx_description
1 polymer ?
#
loop_
_entity_poly.entity_id
_entity_poly.type
_entity_poly.pdbx_seq_one_letter_code
_entity_poly.pdbx_strand_id
1 'polypeptide(L)'
;MKVMMFFIDGLGLGDDDPDRNPLMTAAMPAFRSLLGGRPLWRGAVPFRGADVAAVPTDACLGVPGLPQSATGQTTIFTGRNGAQAIGRHLNAYPTPSLKAILNEHSIFKRVVERGLSATFLNAFRPEFFAWVAAGQPQHPDRRYRPSASTVAALAAGLQVFRDFDQLRRGEAVGFDIDHHLLRELGYDLDPVDPAEAGRRAARVAAQHHFTLYE
;
A
#
# COMPACT_ATOMS: atom_id res chain seq x y z
N MET A 1 -15.16 5.65 13.66
CA MET A 1 -14.53 4.41 13.15
C MET A 1 -13.18 4.79 12.56
N LYS A 2 -12.14 3.97 12.77
CA LYS A 2 -10.78 4.19 12.22
C LYS A 2 -10.37 2.93 11.45
N VAL A 3 -9.87 3.10 10.24
CA VAL A 3 -9.51 1.98 9.36
C VAL A 3 -8.06 2.14 8.95
N MET A 4 -7.26 1.10 9.19
CA MET A 4 -5.92 0.99 8.65
C MET A 4 -5.92 -0.07 7.55
N MET A 5 -5.44 0.31 6.37
CA MET A 5 -5.14 -0.58 5.27
C MET A 5 -3.63 -0.82 5.24
N PHE A 6 -3.23 -2.06 5.47
CA PHE A 6 -1.87 -2.54 5.26
C PHE A 6 -1.86 -3.29 3.92
N PHE A 7 -1.21 -2.73 2.92
CA PHE A 7 -1.14 -3.29 1.57
C PHE A 7 0.26 -3.88 1.36
N ILE A 8 0.34 -5.11 0.85
CA ILE A 8 1.61 -5.77 0.56
C ILE A 8 1.63 -6.05 -0.94
N ASP A 9 2.43 -5.30 -1.69
CA ASP A 9 2.54 -5.51 -3.13
C ASP A 9 3.27 -6.83 -3.44
N GLY A 10 2.86 -7.49 -4.52
CA GLY A 10 3.45 -8.75 -4.97
C GLY A 10 3.12 -10.00 -4.14
N LEU A 11 2.28 -9.89 -3.09
CA LEU A 11 1.87 -11.03 -2.28
C LEU A 11 0.59 -11.70 -2.84
N GLY A 12 0.70 -12.96 -3.23
CA GLY A 12 -0.41 -13.76 -3.76
C GLY A 12 -0.66 -15.05 -2.97
N LEU A 13 -1.81 -15.69 -3.21
CA LEU A 13 -2.15 -16.99 -2.63
C LEU A 13 -1.62 -18.12 -3.54
N GLY A 14 -0.56 -18.79 -3.09
CA GLY A 14 0.01 -19.98 -3.73
C GLY A 14 -0.68 -21.28 -3.34
N ASP A 15 -0.22 -22.38 -3.93
CA ASP A 15 -0.67 -23.74 -3.64
C ASP A 15 0.00 -24.27 -2.36
N ASP A 16 -0.44 -25.45 -1.88
CA ASP A 16 0.13 -26.15 -0.72
C ASP A 16 1.44 -26.86 -1.11
N ASP A 17 2.45 -26.06 -1.43
CA ASP A 17 3.76 -26.54 -1.88
C ASP A 17 4.87 -25.74 -1.17
N PRO A 18 5.52 -26.31 -0.14
CA PRO A 18 6.58 -25.63 0.60
C PRO A 18 7.81 -25.23 -0.21
N ASP A 19 8.06 -25.87 -1.36
CA ASP A 19 9.22 -25.60 -2.22
C ASP A 19 8.94 -24.44 -3.20
N ARG A 20 7.66 -24.15 -3.48
CA ARG A 20 7.24 -23.09 -4.42
C ARG A 20 6.52 -21.93 -3.77
N ASN A 21 5.80 -22.17 -2.68
CA ASN A 21 5.02 -21.17 -1.95
C ASN A 21 5.73 -20.78 -0.64
N PRO A 22 6.44 -19.64 -0.60
CA PRO A 22 7.19 -19.23 0.59
C PRO A 22 6.29 -18.98 1.81
N LEU A 23 4.98 -18.78 1.62
CA LEU A 23 4.03 -18.57 2.72
C LEU A 23 3.72 -19.84 3.51
N MET A 24 4.08 -21.01 2.98
CA MET A 24 3.99 -22.29 3.70
C MET A 24 5.03 -22.41 4.79
N THR A 25 6.24 -21.93 4.54
CA THR A 25 7.40 -22.09 5.42
C THR A 25 7.71 -20.83 6.23
N ALA A 26 7.32 -19.65 5.75
CA ALA A 26 7.52 -18.39 6.46
C ALA A 26 6.85 -18.42 7.86
N ALA A 27 7.60 -17.94 8.87
CA ALA A 27 7.17 -18.02 10.27
C ALA A 27 5.86 -17.27 10.54
N MET A 28 5.69 -16.06 9.98
CA MET A 28 4.49 -15.20 10.01
C MET A 28 3.58 -15.38 11.25
N PRO A 29 4.10 -15.23 12.49
CA PRO A 29 3.37 -15.61 13.69
C PRO A 29 2.04 -14.85 13.85
N ALA A 30 1.99 -13.57 13.44
CA ALA A 30 0.78 -12.77 13.45
C ALA A 30 -0.31 -13.34 12.50
N PHE A 31 0.02 -13.57 11.23
CA PHE A 31 -0.93 -14.14 10.27
C PHE A 31 -1.35 -15.56 10.65
N ARG A 32 -0.40 -16.41 11.10
CA ARG A 32 -0.73 -17.77 11.55
C ARG A 32 -1.68 -17.74 12.74
N SER A 33 -1.42 -16.89 13.74
CA SER A 33 -2.31 -16.73 14.89
C SER A 33 -3.72 -16.31 14.45
N LEU A 34 -3.83 -15.34 13.55
CA LEU A 34 -5.12 -14.90 13.01
C LEU A 34 -5.83 -16.03 12.23
N LEU A 35 -5.10 -16.89 11.54
CA LEU A 35 -5.66 -17.96 10.71
C LEU A 35 -5.85 -19.30 11.45
N GLY A 36 -5.80 -19.29 12.80
CA GLY A 36 -5.97 -20.48 13.62
C GLY A 36 -4.79 -21.45 13.58
N GLY A 37 -3.57 -20.91 13.52
CA GLY A 37 -2.30 -21.65 13.47
C GLY A 37 -1.86 -22.10 12.06
N ARG A 38 -2.65 -21.81 11.02
CA ARG A 38 -2.42 -22.31 9.65
C ARG A 38 -1.60 -21.34 8.80
N PRO A 39 -0.79 -21.84 7.84
CA PRO A 39 -0.13 -20.99 6.85
C PRO A 39 -1.15 -20.30 5.92
N LEU A 40 -0.75 -19.18 5.32
CA LEU A 40 -1.58 -18.44 4.35
C LEU A 40 -1.35 -19.00 2.94
N TRP A 41 -2.31 -19.76 2.42
CA TRP A 41 -2.28 -20.32 1.08
C TRP A 41 -3.70 -20.44 0.50
N ARG A 42 -3.83 -20.83 -0.77
CA ARG A 42 -5.11 -20.84 -1.51
C ARG A 42 -6.23 -21.60 -0.79
N GLY A 43 -5.95 -22.79 -0.24
CA GLY A 43 -6.94 -23.60 0.47
C GLY A 43 -7.14 -23.21 1.95
N ALA A 44 -6.35 -22.27 2.48
CA ALA A 44 -6.60 -21.69 3.80
C ALA A 44 -7.73 -20.65 3.78
N VAL A 45 -8.22 -20.24 2.61
CA VAL A 45 -9.26 -19.23 2.42
C VAL A 45 -10.41 -19.79 1.55
N PRO A 46 -11.67 -19.35 1.76
CA PRO A 46 -12.10 -18.35 2.73
C PRO A 46 -11.97 -18.84 4.18
N PHE A 47 -11.69 -17.91 5.08
CA PHE A 47 -11.63 -18.18 6.51
C PHE A 47 -12.39 -17.11 7.29
N ARG A 48 -13.05 -17.53 8.37
CA ARG A 48 -13.76 -16.63 9.28
C ARG A 48 -13.50 -17.05 10.72
N GLY A 49 -12.78 -16.21 11.46
CA GLY A 49 -12.60 -16.29 12.91
C GLY A 49 -13.49 -15.29 13.63
N ALA A 50 -13.26 -15.12 14.93
CA ALA A 50 -14.01 -14.15 15.75
C ALA A 50 -13.75 -12.70 15.29
N ASP A 51 -12.47 -12.34 15.14
CA ASP A 51 -12.02 -10.96 14.84
C ASP A 51 -11.33 -10.83 13.47
N VAL A 52 -11.48 -11.84 12.60
CA VAL A 52 -10.77 -11.90 11.32
C VAL A 52 -11.59 -12.59 10.24
N ALA A 53 -11.51 -12.07 9.03
CA ALA A 53 -11.98 -12.73 7.83
C ALA A 53 -10.88 -12.68 6.77
N ALA A 54 -10.69 -13.80 6.07
CA ALA A 54 -9.84 -13.88 4.89
C ALA A 54 -10.72 -14.23 3.70
N VAL A 55 -10.77 -13.32 2.72
CA VAL A 55 -11.63 -13.42 1.56
C VAL A 55 -10.76 -13.55 0.31
N PRO A 56 -10.81 -14.69 -0.41
CA PRO A 56 -10.11 -14.80 -1.68
C PRO A 56 -10.75 -13.84 -2.68
N THR A 57 -9.92 -13.07 -3.39
CA THR A 57 -10.37 -12.11 -4.41
C THR A 57 -9.76 -12.48 -5.74
N ASP A 58 -10.57 -12.50 -6.80
CA ASP A 58 -10.08 -12.65 -8.17
C ASP A 58 -9.35 -11.38 -8.62
N ALA A 59 -8.03 -11.47 -8.75
CA ALA A 59 -7.20 -10.35 -9.21
C ALA A 59 -7.38 -10.06 -10.71
N CYS A 60 -7.91 -11.00 -11.50
CA CYS A 60 -8.16 -10.79 -12.93
C CYS A 60 -9.36 -9.86 -13.17
N LEU A 61 -10.31 -9.80 -12.22
CA LEU A 61 -11.49 -8.93 -12.29
C LEU A 61 -12.28 -9.09 -13.60
N GLY A 62 -12.39 -10.33 -14.08
CA GLY A 62 -13.05 -10.67 -15.36
C GLY A 62 -12.32 -10.19 -16.62
N VAL A 63 -11.08 -9.69 -16.52
CA VAL A 63 -10.26 -9.28 -17.66
C VAL A 63 -9.18 -10.33 -17.93
N PRO A 64 -9.07 -10.88 -19.16
CA PRO A 64 -8.05 -11.87 -19.49
C PRO A 64 -6.62 -11.35 -19.32
N GLY A 65 -5.70 -12.26 -18.97
CA GLY A 65 -4.27 -11.98 -18.82
C GLY A 65 -3.79 -12.02 -17.38
N LEU A 66 -2.48 -11.86 -17.19
CA LEU A 66 -1.87 -11.85 -15.87
C LEU A 66 -2.22 -10.53 -15.15
N PRO A 67 -2.82 -10.54 -13.95
CA PRO A 67 -3.11 -9.32 -13.20
C PRO A 67 -1.82 -8.55 -12.88
N GLN A 68 -1.91 -7.21 -12.93
CA GLN A 68 -0.76 -6.33 -12.79
C GLN A 68 -1.02 -5.16 -11.83
N SER A 69 0.05 -4.63 -11.24
CA SER A 69 -0.01 -3.67 -10.13
C SER A 69 -0.73 -2.36 -10.47
N ALA A 70 -0.48 -1.72 -11.61
CA ALA A 70 -1.07 -0.40 -11.88
C ALA A 70 -2.60 -0.47 -11.98
N THR A 71 -3.14 -1.46 -12.69
CA THR A 71 -4.60 -1.67 -12.81
C THR A 71 -5.22 -2.23 -11.53
N GLY A 72 -4.51 -3.15 -10.86
CA GLY A 72 -4.95 -3.75 -9.60
C GLY A 72 -5.06 -2.71 -8.49
N GLN A 73 -4.00 -1.93 -8.26
CA GLN A 73 -3.99 -0.86 -7.27
C GLN A 73 -5.00 0.24 -7.60
N THR A 74 -5.16 0.65 -8.87
CA THR A 74 -6.25 1.56 -9.24
C THR A 74 -7.60 1.00 -8.81
N THR A 75 -7.84 -0.30 -8.98
CA THR A 75 -9.08 -0.93 -8.53
C THR A 75 -9.24 -0.89 -7.02
N ILE A 76 -8.20 -1.30 -6.29
CA ILE A 76 -8.20 -1.34 -4.82
C ILE A 76 -8.48 0.05 -4.23
N PHE A 77 -7.83 1.09 -4.74
CA PHE A 77 -7.93 2.43 -4.15
C PHE A 77 -9.16 3.22 -4.57
N THR A 78 -9.91 2.77 -5.59
CA THR A 78 -11.04 3.54 -6.15
C THR A 78 -12.37 2.79 -6.18
N GLY A 79 -12.34 1.46 -6.08
CA GLY A 79 -13.50 0.59 -6.32
C GLY A 79 -13.95 0.53 -7.79
N ARG A 80 -13.14 1.04 -8.73
CA ARG A 80 -13.41 0.97 -10.18
C ARG A 80 -12.49 -0.04 -10.83
N ASN A 81 -13.01 -0.93 -11.67
CA ASN A 81 -12.20 -1.92 -12.37
C ASN A 81 -11.22 -1.24 -13.35
N GLY A 82 -9.97 -1.07 -12.91
CA GLY A 82 -8.92 -0.38 -13.66
C GLY A 82 -8.51 -1.15 -14.92
N ALA A 83 -8.47 -2.48 -14.85
CA ALA A 83 -8.14 -3.32 -16.01
C ALA A 83 -9.22 -3.22 -17.10
N GLN A 84 -10.49 -3.24 -16.70
CA GLN A 84 -11.61 -3.04 -17.62
C GLN A 84 -11.60 -1.64 -18.23
N ALA A 85 -11.29 -0.61 -17.43
CA ALA A 85 -11.25 0.78 -17.89
C ALA A 85 -10.23 1.03 -19.03
N ILE A 86 -9.17 0.22 -19.11
CA ILE A 86 -8.17 0.31 -20.19
C ILE A 86 -8.10 -0.93 -21.10
N GLY A 87 -9.03 -1.88 -20.91
CA GLY A 87 -9.15 -3.13 -21.69
C GLY A 87 -8.01 -4.14 -21.51
N ARG A 88 -7.14 -3.99 -20.51
CA ARG A 88 -6.01 -4.90 -20.24
C ARG A 88 -5.45 -4.71 -18.84
N HIS A 89 -4.66 -5.67 -18.38
CA HIS A 89 -3.81 -5.49 -17.19
C HIS A 89 -2.57 -4.66 -17.53
N LEU A 90 -2.14 -3.79 -16.61
CA LEU A 90 -0.96 -2.93 -16.79
C LEU A 90 -0.11 -2.90 -15.52
N ASN A 91 1.21 -3.01 -15.69
CA ASN A 91 2.19 -2.95 -14.61
C ASN A 91 2.88 -1.57 -14.53
N ALA A 92 3.70 -1.41 -13.50
CA ALA A 92 4.47 -0.20 -13.21
C ALA A 92 3.57 1.01 -12.89
N TYR A 93 3.39 1.94 -13.83
CA TYR A 93 2.82 3.26 -13.53
C TYR A 93 1.45 3.44 -14.19
N PRO A 94 0.49 4.10 -13.51
CA PRO A 94 -0.82 4.35 -14.07
C PRO A 94 -0.75 5.23 -15.33
N THR A 95 -1.53 4.87 -16.36
CA THR A 95 -1.72 5.71 -17.56
C THR A 95 -2.48 7.00 -17.21
N PRO A 96 -2.54 7.99 -18.12
CA PRO A 96 -3.42 9.15 -17.93
C PRO A 96 -4.86 8.78 -17.58
N SER A 97 -5.44 7.75 -18.21
CA SER A 97 -6.79 7.27 -17.91
C SER A 97 -6.91 6.72 -16.49
N LEU A 98 -5.96 5.90 -16.03
CA LEU A 98 -5.96 5.39 -14.66
C LEU A 98 -5.73 6.51 -13.63
N LYS A 99 -4.87 7.48 -13.94
CA LYS A 99 -4.66 8.67 -13.11
C LYS A 99 -5.93 9.50 -12.96
N ALA A 100 -6.72 9.65 -14.03
CA ALA A 100 -8.00 10.33 -13.96
C ALA A 100 -8.96 9.62 -12.98
N ILE A 101 -9.07 8.28 -13.08
CA ILE A 101 -9.88 7.48 -12.15
C ILE A 101 -9.40 7.63 -10.70
N LEU A 102 -8.08 7.56 -10.47
CA LEU A 102 -7.49 7.76 -9.14
C LEU A 102 -7.80 9.16 -8.59
N ASN A 103 -7.62 10.19 -9.41
CA ASN A 103 -7.88 11.58 -9.01
C ASN A 103 -9.36 11.87 -8.74
N GLU A 104 -10.27 11.14 -9.37
CA GLU A 104 -11.71 11.33 -9.19
C GLU A 104 -12.28 10.49 -8.04
N HIS A 105 -11.77 9.27 -7.86
CA HIS A 105 -12.44 8.26 -7.04
C HIS A 105 -11.60 7.67 -5.90
N SER A 106 -10.37 8.14 -5.67
CA SER A 106 -9.54 7.57 -4.61
C SER A 106 -10.22 7.61 -3.24
N ILE A 107 -10.00 6.56 -2.46
CA ILE A 107 -10.50 6.47 -1.09
C ILE A 107 -9.98 7.64 -0.23
N PHE A 108 -8.74 8.10 -0.44
CA PHE A 108 -8.20 9.28 0.23
C PHE A 108 -9.05 10.53 -0.04
N LYS A 109 -9.30 10.83 -1.32
CA LYS A 109 -10.10 12.00 -1.72
C LYS A 109 -11.49 11.92 -1.12
N ARG A 110 -12.13 10.76 -1.24
CA ARG A 110 -13.48 10.51 -0.69
C ARG A 110 -13.55 10.69 0.83
N VAL A 111 -12.51 10.31 1.56
CA VAL A 111 -12.43 10.52 3.02
C VAL A 111 -12.28 12.01 3.33
N VAL A 112 -11.34 12.70 2.68
CA VAL A 112 -11.07 14.13 2.92
C VAL A 112 -12.26 15.02 2.53
N GLU A 113 -12.92 14.77 1.40
CA GLU A 113 -14.11 15.53 0.97
C GLU A 113 -15.31 15.37 1.91
N ARG A 114 -15.33 14.32 2.75
CA ARG A 114 -16.32 14.13 3.81
C ARG A 114 -15.95 14.85 5.11
N GLY A 115 -14.88 15.66 5.11
CA GLY A 115 -14.37 16.32 6.31
C GLY A 115 -13.66 15.37 7.29
N LEU A 116 -13.26 14.18 6.84
CA LEU A 116 -12.57 13.18 7.65
C LEU A 116 -11.07 13.17 7.35
N SER A 117 -10.27 12.72 8.31
CA SER A 117 -8.81 12.66 8.19
C SER A 117 -8.32 11.37 7.52
N ALA A 118 -7.43 11.51 6.55
CA ALA A 118 -6.71 10.42 5.90
C ALA A 118 -5.19 10.65 5.99
N THR A 119 -4.39 9.58 6.03
CA THR A 119 -2.92 9.68 5.96
C THR A 119 -2.31 8.51 5.21
N PHE A 120 -1.25 8.78 4.47
CA PHE A 120 -0.34 7.78 3.91
C PHE A 120 0.82 7.66 4.90
N LEU A 121 0.89 6.51 5.59
CA LEU A 121 1.81 6.28 6.69
C LEU A 121 3.28 6.17 6.23
N ASN A 122 3.50 5.74 4.99
CA ASN A 122 4.81 5.70 4.38
C ASN A 122 5.51 7.04 4.48
N ALA A 123 6.75 7.02 4.95
CA ALA A 123 7.63 8.18 4.85
C ALA A 123 8.13 8.32 3.41
N PHE A 124 7.90 9.49 2.84
CA PHE A 124 8.40 9.86 1.53
C PHE A 124 9.73 10.59 1.68
N ARG A 125 10.64 10.27 0.76
CA ARG A 125 11.98 10.86 0.76
C ARG A 125 11.92 12.34 0.37
N PRO A 126 12.87 13.19 0.83
CA PRO A 126 12.85 14.63 0.54
C PRO A 126 12.71 14.97 -0.95
N GLU A 127 13.25 14.13 -1.84
CA GLU A 127 13.20 14.29 -3.28
C GLU A 127 11.77 14.23 -3.84
N PHE A 128 10.88 13.47 -3.19
CA PHE A 128 9.46 13.45 -3.56
C PHE A 128 8.82 14.82 -3.34
N PHE A 129 9.07 15.45 -2.19
CA PHE A 129 8.51 16.77 -1.88
C PHE A 129 9.10 17.85 -2.78
N ALA A 130 10.40 17.78 -3.08
CA ALA A 130 11.03 18.65 -4.08
C ALA A 130 10.40 18.46 -5.48
N TRP A 131 10.14 17.22 -5.90
CA TRP A 131 9.45 16.91 -7.16
C TRP A 131 8.04 17.50 -7.20
N VAL A 132 7.26 17.38 -6.12
CA VAL A 132 5.93 18.01 -6.04
C VAL A 132 6.03 19.54 -6.08
N ALA A 133 6.93 20.13 -5.30
CA ALA A 133 7.12 21.58 -5.22
C ALA A 133 7.55 22.18 -6.57
N ALA A 134 8.30 21.44 -7.38
CA ALA A 134 8.68 21.81 -8.73
C ALA A 134 7.54 21.66 -9.76
N GLY A 135 6.31 21.32 -9.34
CA GLY A 135 5.15 21.17 -10.22
C GLY A 135 5.04 19.80 -10.88
N GLN A 136 5.63 18.75 -10.28
CA GLN A 136 5.61 17.39 -10.80
C GLN A 136 6.16 17.25 -12.23
N PRO A 137 7.38 17.77 -12.52
CA PRO A 137 7.94 17.72 -13.85
C PRO A 137 8.01 16.26 -14.35
N GLN A 138 7.66 16.05 -15.62
CA GLN A 138 7.78 14.74 -16.23
C GLN A 138 9.25 14.40 -16.42
N HIS A 139 9.77 13.52 -15.59
CA HIS A 139 11.13 13.03 -15.77
C HIS A 139 11.14 11.93 -16.87
N PRO A 140 12.12 11.95 -17.80
CA PRO A 140 12.24 10.89 -18.81
C PRO A 140 12.52 9.52 -18.17
N ASP A 141 13.20 9.52 -17.03
CA ASP A 141 13.41 8.32 -16.22
C ASP A 141 12.11 7.88 -15.53
N ARG A 142 11.71 6.64 -15.84
CA ARG A 142 10.49 6.02 -15.32
C ARG A 142 10.49 5.94 -13.78
N ARG A 143 11.65 5.89 -13.13
CA ARG A 143 11.78 5.82 -11.65
C ARG A 143 11.12 6.98 -10.91
N TYR A 144 10.94 8.13 -11.57
CA TYR A 144 10.33 9.32 -10.98
C TYR A 144 8.84 9.47 -11.34
N ARG A 145 8.20 8.42 -11.87
CA ARG A 145 6.76 8.41 -12.07
C ARG A 145 6.07 7.98 -10.77
N PRO A 146 4.97 8.64 -10.37
CA PRO A 146 4.27 8.26 -9.15
C PRO A 146 3.55 6.92 -9.32
N SER A 147 3.59 6.08 -8.28
CA SER A 147 2.80 4.86 -8.16
C SER A 147 1.29 5.16 -8.13
N ALA A 148 0.45 4.13 -8.29
CA ALA A 148 -0.99 4.29 -8.19
C ALA A 148 -1.42 4.76 -6.79
N SER A 149 -0.81 4.23 -5.72
CA SER A 149 -0.99 4.70 -4.34
C SER A 149 -0.61 6.17 -4.14
N THR A 150 0.52 6.61 -4.72
CA THR A 150 0.97 8.01 -4.66
C THR A 150 -0.02 8.93 -5.36
N VAL A 151 -0.49 8.58 -6.56
CA VAL A 151 -1.52 9.36 -7.27
C VAL A 151 -2.84 9.36 -6.47
N ALA A 152 -3.25 8.22 -5.90
CA ALA A 152 -4.45 8.13 -5.07
C ALA A 152 -4.41 9.09 -3.87
N ALA A 153 -3.27 9.15 -3.17
CA ALA A 153 -3.07 10.01 -2.02
C ALA A 153 -2.94 11.50 -2.41
N LEU A 154 -2.24 11.81 -3.51
CA LEU A 154 -2.14 13.19 -4.04
C LEU A 154 -3.51 13.78 -4.38
N ALA A 155 -4.47 12.96 -4.82
CA ALA A 155 -5.84 13.38 -5.07
C ALA A 155 -6.55 13.98 -3.83
N ALA A 156 -6.05 13.69 -2.63
CA ALA A 156 -6.53 14.25 -1.38
C ALA A 156 -5.69 15.45 -0.88
N GLY A 157 -4.59 15.80 -1.52
CA GLY A 157 -3.69 16.90 -1.12
C GLY A 157 -2.46 16.45 -0.34
N LEU A 158 -1.48 17.35 -0.16
CA LEU A 158 -0.17 16.99 0.40
C LEU A 158 -0.17 16.68 1.90
N GLN A 159 -1.15 17.18 2.64
CA GLN A 159 -1.25 16.97 4.08
C GLN A 159 -1.46 15.50 4.49
N VAL A 160 -1.75 14.60 3.54
CA VAL A 160 -1.86 13.16 3.83
C VAL A 160 -0.49 12.48 3.87
N PHE A 161 0.54 13.05 3.23
CA PHE A 161 1.88 12.47 3.11
C PHE A 161 2.72 12.73 4.35
N ARG A 162 3.78 11.94 4.52
CA ARG A 162 4.69 12.06 5.65
C ARG A 162 6.15 12.16 5.21
N ASP A 163 6.89 13.03 5.87
CA ASP A 163 8.32 13.27 5.61
C ASP A 163 9.24 12.53 6.58
N PHE A 164 10.54 12.75 6.43
CA PHE A 164 11.56 12.11 7.26
C PHE A 164 11.68 12.71 8.66
N ASP A 165 11.22 13.93 8.89
CA ASP A 165 11.17 14.48 10.25
C ASP A 165 10.05 13.81 11.03
N GLN A 166 8.91 13.57 10.39
CA GLN A 166 7.84 12.74 10.91
C GLN A 166 8.28 11.29 11.13
N LEU A 167 9.09 10.72 10.23
CA LEU A 167 9.70 9.40 10.43
C LEU A 167 10.54 9.33 11.70
N ARG A 168 11.43 10.30 11.91
CA ARG A 168 12.27 10.40 13.11
C ARG A 168 11.46 10.55 14.40
N ARG A 169 10.35 11.31 14.36
CA ARG A 169 9.41 11.45 15.49
C ARG A 169 8.53 10.22 15.73
N GLY A 170 8.64 9.17 14.91
CA GLY A 170 7.80 7.98 14.99
C GLY A 170 6.34 8.23 14.58
N GLU A 171 6.13 9.23 13.74
CA GLU A 171 4.85 9.61 13.14
C GLU A 171 4.69 9.06 11.72
N ALA A 172 5.70 8.39 11.17
CA ALA A 172 5.68 7.72 9.88
C ALA A 172 6.40 6.36 9.97
N VAL A 173 6.30 5.55 8.92
CA VAL A 173 7.04 4.28 8.80
C VAL A 173 7.76 4.26 7.45
N GLY A 174 9.05 3.90 7.45
CA GLY A 174 9.83 3.74 6.22
C GLY A 174 9.29 2.57 5.40
N PHE A 175 9.44 2.61 4.07
CA PHE A 175 8.92 1.54 3.19
C PHE A 175 9.56 0.17 3.46
N ASP A 176 10.73 0.15 4.07
CA ASP A 176 11.49 -1.02 4.51
C ASP A 176 11.23 -1.41 5.98
N ILE A 177 10.35 -0.69 6.68
CA ILE A 177 9.93 -0.88 8.08
C ILE A 177 11.05 -0.61 9.11
N ASP A 178 12.23 -1.21 8.95
CA ASP A 178 13.33 -1.21 9.91
C ASP A 178 14.43 -0.17 9.62
N HIS A 179 14.26 0.58 8.53
CA HIS A 179 15.19 1.58 7.97
C HIS A 179 16.51 1.01 7.43
N HIS A 180 16.65 -0.31 7.27
CA HIS A 180 17.87 -0.91 6.76
C HIS A 180 18.24 -0.38 5.37
N LEU A 181 17.34 -0.49 4.41
CA LEU A 181 17.56 -0.08 3.03
C LEU A 181 17.62 1.45 2.91
N LEU A 182 16.82 2.19 3.69
CA LEU A 182 16.93 3.64 3.75
C LEU A 182 18.33 4.10 4.19
N ARG A 183 18.94 3.41 5.15
CA ARG A 183 20.32 3.72 5.60
C ARG A 183 21.36 3.33 4.55
N GLU A 184 21.18 2.20 3.85
CA GLU A 184 22.04 1.83 2.70
C GLU A 184 21.98 2.85 1.57
N LEU A 185 20.84 3.52 1.38
CA LEU A 185 20.68 4.62 0.44
C LEU A 185 21.34 5.94 0.91
N GLY A 186 21.96 5.96 2.10
CA GLY A 186 22.71 7.09 2.63
C GLY A 186 21.89 8.07 3.47
N TYR A 187 20.66 7.74 3.84
CA TYR A 187 19.85 8.59 4.71
C TYR A 187 20.24 8.42 6.18
N ASP A 188 20.38 9.56 6.86
CA ASP A 188 20.69 9.63 8.30
C ASP A 188 19.43 9.33 9.14
N LEU A 189 19.25 8.04 9.44
CA LEU A 189 18.14 7.47 10.20
C LEU A 189 18.67 6.40 11.16
N ASP A 190 18.11 6.38 12.37
CA ASP A 190 18.34 5.29 13.32
C ASP A 190 17.56 4.03 12.89
N PRO A 191 18.10 2.81 13.13
CA PRO A 191 17.36 1.58 12.89
C PRO A 191 16.14 1.50 13.81
N VAL A 192 15.09 0.83 13.34
CA VAL A 192 13.86 0.64 14.12
C VAL A 192 13.50 -0.84 14.17
N ASP A 193 13.17 -1.33 15.36
CA ASP A 193 12.61 -2.68 15.52
C ASP A 193 11.25 -2.78 14.81
N PRO A 194 10.97 -3.83 14.00
CA PRO A 194 9.71 -3.94 13.28
C PRO A 194 8.46 -3.92 14.17
N ALA A 195 8.53 -4.44 15.41
CA ALA A 195 7.40 -4.37 16.33
C ALA A 195 7.19 -2.94 16.85
N GLU A 196 8.27 -2.15 17.02
CA GLU A 196 8.16 -0.72 17.30
C GLU A 196 7.59 0.06 16.11
N ALA A 197 8.01 -0.24 14.87
CA ALA A 197 7.40 0.34 13.68
C ALA A 197 5.89 0.06 13.62
N GLY A 198 5.47 -1.16 13.96
CA GLY A 198 4.05 -1.53 14.09
C GLY A 198 3.31 -0.75 15.19
N ARG A 199 3.94 -0.51 16.35
CA ARG A 199 3.37 0.33 17.41
C ARG A 199 3.21 1.79 16.99
N ARG A 200 4.20 2.34 16.28
CA ARG A 200 4.14 3.68 15.67
C ARG A 200 3.01 3.76 14.65
N ALA A 201 2.90 2.77 13.77
CA ALA A 201 1.81 2.65 12.80
C ALA A 201 0.43 2.68 13.47
N ALA A 202 0.23 1.86 14.50
CA ALA A 202 -1.03 1.81 15.24
C ALA A 202 -1.37 3.14 15.92
N ARG A 203 -0.38 3.84 16.48
CA ARG A 203 -0.56 5.16 17.10
C ARG A 203 -1.02 6.20 16.09
N VAL A 204 -0.40 6.24 14.91
CA VAL A 204 -0.77 7.17 13.83
C VAL A 204 -2.14 6.83 13.26
N ALA A 205 -2.41 5.54 13.01
CA ALA A 205 -3.71 5.07 12.54
C ALA A 205 -4.84 5.41 13.53
N ALA A 206 -4.55 5.38 14.84
CA ALA A 206 -5.48 5.81 15.86
C ALA A 206 -5.79 7.32 15.84
N GLN A 207 -5.11 8.14 15.06
CA GLN A 207 -5.38 9.58 14.93
C GLN A 207 -6.15 9.95 13.66
N HIS A 208 -6.32 8.98 12.73
CA HIS A 208 -6.92 9.22 11.42
C HIS A 208 -8.13 8.31 11.19
N HIS A 209 -9.06 8.76 10.35
CA HIS A 209 -10.21 7.93 9.97
C HIS A 209 -9.82 6.85 8.96
N PHE A 210 -8.87 7.16 8.07
CA PHE A 210 -8.27 6.23 7.13
C PHE A 210 -6.74 6.35 7.15
N THR A 211 -6.04 5.22 7.17
CA THR A 211 -4.57 5.17 7.07
C THR A 211 -4.19 4.09 6.07
N LEU A 212 -3.34 4.41 5.11
CA LEU A 212 -2.70 3.44 4.23
C LEU A 212 -1.23 3.28 4.61
N TYR A 213 -0.74 2.05 4.64
CA TYR A 213 0.67 1.73 4.53
C TYR A 213 0.85 0.73 3.39
N GLU A 214 1.88 0.93 2.57
CA GLU A 214 2.26 0.07 1.44
C GLU A 214 3.73 -0.35 1.53
#